data_AF-A0A942PL01-F1
#
_entry.id   AF-A0A942PL01-F1
#
_cell.length_a   1.000
_cell.length_b   1.000
_cell.length_c   1.000
_cell.angle_alpha   90.00
_cell.angle_beta   90.00
_cell.angle_gamma   90.00
#
_symmetry.space_group_name_H-M   'P 1'
#
loop_
_entity.id
_entity.type
_entity.pdbx_description
1 polymer ?
#
loop_
_entity_poly.entity_id
_entity_poly.type
_entity_poly.pdbx_seq_one_letter_code
_entity_poly.pdbx_strand_id
1 'polypeptide(L)'
;MNAPLPLQPTVTLNLSGLSCPHPLLGAKKVLNDLNGGDVLLLISDCPGTQDDLFSWASLTDNEIIKTGKNDDGAGQYFIRKGKRALPAFQVSLDMRGATCPGPIIEARKILEAMHEGEVLRLVSSCSAARDDMQTWAVNTAHTLLETNEIEPGILAFYIRK
;
A
#
# COMPACT_ATOMS: atom_id res chain seq x y z
N MET A 1 -28.64 15.58 6.33
CA MET A 1 -27.80 16.79 6.20
C MET A 1 -26.39 16.31 5.86
N ASN A 2 -26.04 16.23 4.57
CA ASN A 2 -24.72 15.74 4.14
C ASN A 2 -23.67 16.80 4.47
N ALA A 3 -22.85 16.54 5.48
CA ALA A 3 -21.65 17.32 5.71
C ALA A 3 -20.73 17.18 4.48
N PRO A 4 -20.24 18.26 3.87
CA PRO A 4 -19.20 18.16 2.87
C PRO A 4 -17.98 17.50 3.53
N LEU A 5 -17.58 16.33 3.03
CA LEU A 5 -16.36 15.65 3.45
C LEU A 5 -15.22 16.68 3.43
N PRO A 6 -14.46 16.84 4.52
CA PRO A 6 -13.39 17.84 4.55
C PRO A 6 -12.39 17.49 3.44
N LEU A 7 -12.23 18.38 2.47
CA LEU A 7 -11.16 18.33 1.46
C LEU A 7 -9.77 18.60 2.07
N GLN A 8 -9.64 18.46 3.39
CA GLN A 8 -8.41 18.70 4.11
C GLN A 8 -7.50 17.49 3.88
N PRO A 9 -6.28 17.70 3.39
CA PRO A 9 -5.35 16.60 3.21
C PRO A 9 -4.92 16.07 4.58
N THR A 10 -5.03 14.76 4.77
CA THR A 10 -4.47 14.05 5.93
C THR A 10 -2.96 14.22 5.96
N VAL A 11 -2.33 14.13 4.79
CA VAL A 11 -0.88 14.30 4.60
C VAL A 11 -0.62 15.19 3.41
N THR A 12 0.38 16.07 3.52
CA THR A 12 0.90 16.88 2.40
C THR A 12 2.31 16.44 2.08
N LEU A 13 2.57 16.18 0.80
CA LEU A 13 3.86 15.75 0.26
C LEU A 13 4.29 16.71 -0.86
N ASN A 14 5.38 17.44 -0.64
CA ASN A 14 5.96 18.31 -1.64
C ASN A 14 7.17 17.64 -2.29
N LEU A 15 7.08 17.40 -3.60
CA LEU A 15 8.13 16.84 -4.44
C LEU A 15 8.41 17.74 -5.65
N SER A 16 8.22 19.06 -5.50
CA SER A 16 8.68 20.03 -6.48
C SER A 16 10.21 19.99 -6.61
N GLY A 17 10.71 20.25 -7.82
CA GLY A 17 12.13 20.14 -8.17
C GLY A 17 12.61 18.72 -8.47
N LEU A 18 11.75 17.71 -8.36
CA LEU A 18 12.07 16.33 -8.73
C LEU A 18 11.44 15.95 -10.06
N SER A 19 12.27 15.40 -10.94
CA SER A 19 11.82 14.84 -12.21
C SER A 19 11.16 13.47 -12.03
N CYS A 20 10.32 13.13 -12.99
CA CYS A 20 9.70 11.82 -13.08
C CYS A 20 10.78 10.70 -13.11
N PRO A 21 10.59 9.55 -12.40
CA PRO A 21 9.34 9.03 -11.82
C PRO A 21 9.10 9.37 -10.33
N HIS A 22 9.90 10.22 -9.71
CA HIS A 22 9.88 10.43 -8.25
C HIS A 22 8.52 10.87 -7.68
N PRO A 23 7.75 11.79 -8.31
CA PRO A 23 6.45 12.22 -7.78
C PRO A 23 5.47 11.05 -7.58
N LEU A 24 5.37 10.16 -8.57
CA LEU A 24 4.51 8.99 -8.51
C LEU A 24 4.96 7.99 -7.44
N LEU A 25 6.27 7.72 -7.35
CA LEU A 25 6.82 6.79 -6.35
C LEU A 25 6.62 7.31 -4.92
N GLY A 26 6.85 8.60 -4.70
CA GLY A 26 6.62 9.24 -3.41
C GLY A 26 5.14 9.22 -3.01
N ALA A 27 4.24 9.54 -3.95
CA ALA A 27 2.80 9.47 -3.70
C ALA A 27 2.34 8.05 -3.34
N LYS A 28 2.81 7.02 -4.07
CA LYS A 28 2.53 5.61 -3.77
C LYS A 28 3.00 5.21 -2.38
N LYS A 29 4.22 5.58 -2.01
CA LYS A 29 4.80 5.25 -0.70
C LYS A 29 3.93 5.82 0.42
N VAL A 30 3.59 7.10 0.36
CA VAL A 30 2.76 7.75 1.39
C VAL A 30 1.35 7.16 1.40
N LEU A 31 0.74 6.91 0.23
CA LEU A 31 -0.59 6.30 0.15
C LEU A 31 -0.65 4.84 0.63
N ASN A 32 0.48 4.14 0.76
CA ASN A 32 0.52 2.80 1.35
C ASN A 32 0.42 2.82 2.88
N ASP A 33 0.84 3.93 3.51
CA ASP A 33 0.78 4.11 4.96
C ASP A 33 -0.53 4.77 5.43
N LEU A 34 -1.36 5.24 4.48
CA LEU A 34 -2.65 5.90 4.75
C LEU A 34 -3.82 4.91 4.84
N ASN A 35 -4.82 5.27 5.64
CA ASN A 35 -6.04 4.48 5.76
C ASN A 35 -6.96 4.71 4.55
N GLY A 36 -7.83 3.74 4.26
CA GLY A 36 -8.83 3.88 3.21
C GLY A 36 -9.73 5.11 3.45
N GLY A 37 -9.75 6.02 2.47
CA GLY A 37 -10.47 7.29 2.56
C GLY A 37 -9.65 8.50 2.99
N ASP A 38 -8.41 8.31 3.47
CA ASP A 38 -7.48 9.42 3.74
C ASP A 38 -7.11 10.14 2.43
N VAL A 39 -6.75 11.42 2.55
CA VAL A 39 -6.41 12.27 1.41
C VAL A 39 -4.96 12.71 1.48
N LEU A 40 -4.20 12.42 0.43
CA LEU A 40 -2.85 12.94 0.19
C LEU A 40 -2.93 14.19 -0.69
N LEU A 41 -2.33 15.30 -0.27
CA LEU A 41 -1.99 16.41 -1.17
C LEU A 41 -0.56 16.22 -1.68
N LEU A 42 -0.41 15.91 -2.97
CA LEU A 42 0.88 15.92 -3.66
C LEU A 42 1.10 17.28 -4.34
N ILE A 43 2.25 17.89 -4.11
CA ILE A 43 2.72 19.08 -4.84
C ILE A 43 3.88 18.66 -5.74
N SER A 44 3.77 18.91 -7.05
CA SER A 44 4.82 18.62 -8.02
C SER A 44 4.78 19.56 -9.21
N ASP A 45 5.96 19.95 -9.68
CA ASP A 45 6.20 20.72 -10.90
C ASP A 45 6.64 19.86 -12.10
N CYS A 46 6.78 18.51 -11.96
CA CYS A 46 7.09 17.65 -13.12
C CYS A 46 5.89 17.64 -14.07
N PRO A 47 6.07 17.96 -15.38
CA PRO A 47 4.99 18.05 -16.35
C PRO A 47 4.25 16.71 -16.56
N GLY A 48 4.94 15.58 -16.41
CA GLY A 48 4.35 14.25 -16.56
C GLY A 48 3.55 13.76 -15.35
N THR A 49 3.60 14.47 -14.21
CA THR A 49 2.96 13.99 -12.96
C THR A 49 1.46 13.81 -13.12
N GLN A 50 0.80 14.70 -13.86
CA GLN A 50 -0.64 14.60 -14.07
C GLN A 50 -0.98 13.30 -14.81
N ASP A 51 -0.39 13.06 -15.98
CA ASP A 51 -0.71 11.87 -16.78
C ASP A 51 -0.35 10.57 -16.05
N ASP A 52 0.78 10.55 -15.34
CA ASP A 52 1.22 9.42 -14.52
C ASP A 52 0.23 9.11 -13.39
N LEU A 53 -0.23 10.13 -12.67
CA LEU A 53 -1.18 9.98 -11.57
C LEU A 53 -2.55 9.53 -12.06
N PHE A 54 -3.07 10.11 -13.13
CA PHE A 54 -4.39 9.75 -13.67
C PHE A 54 -4.38 8.32 -14.21
N SER A 55 -3.34 7.94 -14.95
CA SER A 55 -3.15 6.57 -15.43
C SER A 55 -3.08 5.59 -14.26
N TRP A 56 -2.26 5.89 -13.24
CA TRP A 56 -2.15 5.06 -12.05
C TRP A 56 -3.45 4.97 -11.24
N ALA A 57 -4.16 6.08 -11.05
CA ALA A 57 -5.43 6.11 -10.34
C ALA A 57 -6.48 5.24 -11.05
N SER A 58 -6.56 5.29 -12.40
CA SER A 58 -7.49 4.44 -13.17
C SER A 58 -7.24 2.94 -13.06
N LEU A 59 -6.01 2.54 -12.72
CA LEU A 59 -5.59 1.14 -12.55
C LEU A 59 -5.64 0.69 -11.09
N THR A 60 -6.00 1.59 -10.17
CA THR A 60 -6.04 1.31 -8.73
C THR A 60 -7.39 1.74 -8.15
N ASP A 61 -7.60 1.47 -6.86
CA ASP A 61 -8.79 1.95 -6.14
C ASP A 61 -8.66 3.43 -5.71
N ASN A 62 -7.51 4.06 -6.00
CA ASN A 62 -7.23 5.45 -5.59
C ASN A 62 -7.92 6.44 -6.52
N GLU A 63 -8.30 7.59 -5.98
CA GLU A 63 -9.09 8.57 -6.71
C GLU A 63 -8.47 9.96 -6.62
N ILE A 64 -8.32 10.65 -7.75
CA ILE A 64 -7.91 12.05 -7.77
C ILE A 64 -9.16 12.91 -7.59
N ILE A 65 -9.34 13.47 -6.40
CA ILE A 65 -10.56 14.21 -6.02
C ILE A 65 -10.48 15.69 -6.41
N LYS A 66 -9.27 16.24 -6.57
CA LYS A 66 -9.05 17.63 -6.98
C LYS A 66 -7.66 17.81 -7.56
N THR A 67 -7.56 18.65 -8.59
CA THR A 67 -6.28 19.17 -9.11
C THR A 67 -6.27 20.70 -9.06
N GLY A 68 -5.08 21.28 -9.02
CA GLY A 68 -4.89 22.72 -8.98
C GLY A 68 -3.44 23.10 -9.22
N LYS A 69 -3.13 24.38 -9.02
CA LYS A 69 -1.76 24.90 -8.96
C LYS A 69 -1.61 25.77 -7.72
N ASN A 70 -0.44 25.76 -7.10
CA ASN A 70 -0.10 26.70 -6.03
C ASN A 70 0.36 28.06 -6.62
N ASP A 71 0.66 29.01 -5.74
CA ASP A 71 1.13 30.35 -6.13
C ASP A 71 2.46 30.32 -6.92
N ASP A 72 3.28 29.30 -6.68
CA ASP A 72 4.56 29.06 -7.38
C ASP A 72 4.38 28.39 -8.76
N GLY A 73 3.14 28.09 -9.17
CA GLY A 73 2.81 27.43 -10.43
C GLY A 73 3.00 25.91 -10.44
N ALA A 74 3.43 25.30 -9.34
CA ALA A 74 3.52 23.86 -9.16
C ALA A 74 2.13 23.23 -9.06
N GLY A 75 1.95 22.05 -9.67
CA GLY A 75 0.69 21.31 -9.64
C GLY A 75 0.38 20.76 -8.25
N GLN A 76 -0.87 20.89 -7.83
CA GLN A 76 -1.42 20.32 -6.60
C GLN A 76 -2.42 19.23 -6.95
N TYR A 77 -2.22 18.03 -6.43
CA TYR A 77 -3.06 16.86 -6.69
C TYR A 77 -3.55 16.29 -5.36
N PHE A 78 -4.86 16.31 -5.15
CA PHE A 78 -5.50 15.70 -3.99
C PHE A 78 -5.92 14.29 -4.38
N ILE A 79 -5.27 13.31 -3.76
CA ILE A 79 -5.45 11.89 -4.04
C ILE A 79 -6.09 11.25 -2.82
N ARG A 80 -7.32 10.77 -2.96
CA ARG A 80 -8.00 9.96 -1.95
C ARG A 80 -7.53 8.52 -2.08
N LYS A 81 -7.02 7.96 -0.97
CA LYS A 81 -6.70 6.54 -0.86
C LYS A 81 -7.97 5.74 -1.05
N GLY A 82 -7.92 4.81 -2.00
CA GLY A 82 -9.00 3.86 -2.21
C GLY A 82 -9.33 3.09 -0.94
N LYS A 83 -10.59 2.67 -0.79
CA LYS A 83 -11.04 1.84 0.34
C LYS A 83 -10.63 0.38 0.18
N ARG A 84 -9.53 0.12 -0.53
CA ARG A 84 -8.81 -1.13 -0.41
C ARG A 84 -8.13 -1.16 0.96
N ALA A 85 -8.97 -1.38 1.98
CA ALA A 85 -8.53 -1.62 3.34
C ALA A 85 -7.68 -2.89 3.31
N LEU A 86 -6.45 -2.79 3.81
CA LEU A 86 -5.67 -3.98 4.10
C LEU A 86 -6.53 -4.88 4.99
N PRO A 87 -6.53 -6.21 4.76
CA PRO A 87 -7.32 -7.11 5.58
C PRO A 87 -6.98 -6.90 7.06
N ALA A 88 -8.01 -6.72 7.90
CA ALA A 88 -7.80 -6.64 9.34
C ALA A 88 -7.13 -7.94 9.82
N PHE A 89 -6.01 -7.81 10.53
CA PHE A 89 -5.20 -8.94 10.98
C PHE A 89 -5.19 -9.02 12.51
N GLN A 90 -5.10 -10.24 13.03
CA GLN A 90 -5.11 -10.51 14.46
C GLN A 90 -3.68 -10.72 14.98
N VAL A 91 -2.83 -11.29 14.14
CA VAL A 91 -1.42 -11.56 14.47
C VAL A 91 -0.53 -10.93 13.41
N SER A 92 0.58 -10.32 13.82
CA SER A 92 1.62 -9.84 12.92
C SER A 92 2.91 -10.58 13.20
N LEU A 93 3.52 -11.13 12.15
CA LEU A 93 4.82 -11.79 12.17
C LEU A 93 5.79 -10.99 11.30
N ASP A 94 6.80 -10.37 11.90
CA ASP A 94 7.85 -9.65 11.17
C ASP A 94 9.10 -10.53 11.06
N MET A 95 9.42 -10.95 9.84
CA MET A 95 10.55 -11.82 9.50
C MET A 95 11.47 -11.14 8.49
N ARG A 96 11.59 -9.81 8.52
CA ARG A 96 12.61 -9.08 7.75
C ARG A 96 14.01 -9.61 8.09
N GLY A 97 14.83 -9.85 7.07
CA GLY A 97 16.18 -10.38 7.20
C GLY A 97 16.28 -11.90 7.38
N ALA A 98 15.16 -12.62 7.49
CA ALA A 98 15.18 -14.07 7.57
C ALA A 98 15.34 -14.71 6.18
N THR A 99 16.17 -15.76 6.12
CA THR A 99 16.37 -16.55 4.90
C THR A 99 15.31 -17.65 4.79
N CYS A 100 14.80 -17.89 3.57
CA CYS A 100 13.92 -19.03 3.31
C CYS A 100 14.60 -20.36 3.74
N PRO A 101 13.86 -21.32 4.34
CA PRO A 101 12.39 -21.38 4.48
C PRO A 101 11.83 -20.85 5.81
N GLY A 102 12.64 -20.17 6.64
CA GLY A 102 12.26 -19.75 8.00
C GLY A 102 10.89 -19.04 8.10
N PRO A 103 10.58 -18.05 7.25
CA PRO A 103 9.30 -17.33 7.29
C PRO A 103 8.06 -18.21 7.10
N ILE A 104 8.13 -19.22 6.23
CA ILE A 104 6.99 -20.10 5.93
C ILE A 104 6.71 -21.04 7.11
N ILE A 105 7.78 -21.60 7.69
CA ILE A 105 7.66 -22.51 8.84
C ILE A 105 7.05 -21.78 10.04
N GLU A 106 7.52 -20.56 10.32
CA GLU A 106 7.04 -19.79 11.46
C GLU A 106 5.62 -19.26 11.23
N ALA A 107 5.30 -18.81 10.02
CA ALA A 107 3.94 -18.44 9.65
C ALA A 107 2.97 -19.62 9.81
N ARG A 108 3.36 -20.83 9.40
CA ARG A 108 2.55 -22.04 9.56
C ARG A 108 2.26 -22.35 11.03
N LYS A 109 3.27 -22.29 11.91
CA LYS A 109 3.06 -22.55 13.35
C LYS A 109 2.05 -21.56 13.97
N ILE A 110 2.18 -20.28 13.61
CA ILE A 110 1.25 -19.25 14.08
C ILE A 110 -0.15 -19.51 13.56
N LEU A 111 -0.32 -19.79 12.26
CA LEU A 111 -1.62 -20.12 11.67
C LEU A 111 -2.21 -21.40 12.30
N GLU A 112 -1.42 -22.42 12.60
CA GLU A 112 -1.88 -23.64 13.30
C GLU A 112 -2.44 -23.31 14.70
N ALA A 113 -1.88 -22.31 15.38
CA ALA A 113 -2.33 -21.83 16.69
C ALA A 113 -3.50 -20.82 16.66
N MET A 114 -3.84 -20.24 15.50
CA MET A 114 -4.93 -19.28 15.33
C MET A 114 -6.32 -19.93 15.21
N HIS A 115 -7.39 -19.15 15.29
CA HIS A 115 -8.75 -19.62 15.01
C HIS A 115 -9.09 -19.53 13.52
N GLU A 116 -10.02 -20.35 13.05
CA GLU A 116 -10.49 -20.30 11.65
C GLU A 116 -11.05 -18.92 11.31
N GLY A 117 -10.65 -18.38 10.15
CA GLY A 117 -11.06 -17.05 9.71
C GLY A 117 -10.18 -15.90 10.23
N GLU A 118 -9.27 -16.14 11.17
CA GLU A 118 -8.29 -15.14 11.58
C GLU A 118 -7.21 -14.93 10.50
N VAL A 119 -6.67 -13.72 10.44
CA VAL A 119 -5.71 -13.26 9.45
C VAL A 119 -4.37 -12.94 10.10
N LEU A 120 -3.32 -13.56 9.57
CA LEU A 120 -1.92 -13.30 9.89
C LEU A 120 -1.35 -12.28 8.90
N ARG A 121 -0.71 -11.24 9.41
CA ARG A 121 0.13 -10.32 8.63
C ARG A 121 1.59 -10.76 8.74
N LEU A 122 2.14 -11.30 7.66
CA LEU A 122 3.55 -11.70 7.57
C LEU A 122 4.36 -10.65 6.81
N VAL A 123 5.37 -10.06 7.43
CA VAL A 123 6.31 -9.14 6.77
C VAL A 123 7.60 -9.88 6.43
N SER A 124 8.04 -9.82 5.18
CA SER A 124 9.25 -10.48 4.69
C SER A 124 10.02 -9.56 3.75
N SER A 125 11.35 -9.58 3.88
CA SER A 125 12.27 -8.89 2.96
C SER A 125 12.86 -9.82 1.88
N CYS A 126 12.35 -11.05 1.78
CA CYS A 126 12.88 -12.03 0.85
C CYS A 126 12.25 -11.83 -0.54
N SER A 127 13.09 -11.65 -1.57
CA SER A 127 12.65 -11.49 -2.95
C SER A 127 11.88 -12.70 -3.49
N ALA A 128 12.21 -13.90 -3.04
CA ALA A 128 11.51 -15.14 -3.41
C ALA A 128 10.16 -15.32 -2.69
N ALA A 129 9.89 -14.56 -1.61
CA ALA A 129 8.67 -14.75 -0.82
C ALA A 129 7.39 -14.47 -1.63
N ARG A 130 7.44 -13.64 -2.67
CA ARG A 130 6.27 -13.35 -3.51
C ARG A 130 5.72 -14.62 -4.17
N ASP A 131 6.58 -15.33 -4.89
CA ASP A 131 6.20 -16.53 -5.63
C ASP A 131 5.96 -17.73 -4.69
N ASP A 132 6.77 -17.83 -3.63
CA ASP A 132 6.66 -18.90 -2.63
C ASP A 132 5.36 -18.81 -1.81
N MET A 133 4.95 -17.61 -1.39
CA MET A 133 3.74 -17.43 -0.57
C MET A 133 2.45 -17.67 -1.38
N GLN A 134 2.43 -17.25 -2.65
CA GLN A 134 1.30 -17.50 -3.52
C GLN A 134 1.15 -18.99 -3.81
N THR A 135 2.26 -19.67 -4.10
CA THR A 135 2.29 -21.12 -4.31
C THR A 135 1.93 -21.89 -3.03
N TRP A 136 2.42 -21.44 -1.88
CA TRP A 136 2.13 -22.07 -0.59
C TRP A 136 0.66 -21.93 -0.20
N ALA A 137 0.05 -20.76 -0.36
CA ALA A 137 -1.37 -20.56 -0.08
C ALA A 137 -2.25 -21.46 -0.95
N VAL A 138 -1.93 -21.62 -2.24
CA VAL A 138 -2.68 -22.52 -3.14
C VAL A 138 -2.54 -23.99 -2.74
N ASN A 139 -1.37 -24.40 -2.26
CA ASN A 139 -1.08 -25.79 -1.88
C ASN A 139 -1.44 -26.11 -0.41
N THR A 140 -1.94 -25.14 0.35
CA THR A 140 -2.40 -25.32 1.73
C THR A 140 -3.87 -24.96 1.88
N ALA A 141 -4.46 -25.25 3.04
CA ALA A 141 -5.83 -24.86 3.34
C ALA A 141 -5.99 -23.34 3.61
N HIS A 142 -4.90 -22.56 3.53
CA HIS A 142 -4.88 -21.15 3.87
C HIS A 142 -5.15 -20.27 2.66
N THR A 143 -5.75 -19.10 2.89
CA THR A 143 -6.07 -18.16 1.80
C THR A 143 -5.17 -16.93 1.87
N LEU A 144 -4.36 -16.68 0.84
CA LEU A 144 -3.67 -15.39 0.68
C LEU A 144 -4.70 -14.34 0.26
N LEU A 145 -5.05 -13.45 1.19
CA LEU A 145 -6.03 -12.39 0.96
C LEU A 145 -5.42 -11.23 0.19
N GLU A 146 -4.18 -10.86 0.53
CA GLU A 146 -3.57 -9.65 0.01
C GLU A 146 -2.05 -9.69 0.12
N THR A 147 -1.36 -9.03 -0.82
CA THR A 147 0.08 -8.73 -0.72
C THR A 147 0.30 -7.23 -0.92
N ASN A 148 0.98 -6.60 0.02
CA ASN A 148 1.29 -5.17 -0.02
C ASN A 148 2.78 -4.92 0.20
N GLU A 149 3.41 -4.07 -0.62
CA GLU A 149 4.79 -3.65 -0.39
C GLU A 149 4.81 -2.44 0.53
N ILE A 150 5.36 -2.60 1.73
CA ILE A 150 5.40 -1.54 2.75
C ILE A 150 6.65 -0.66 2.61
N GLU A 151 7.76 -1.23 2.14
CA GLU A 151 9.02 -0.53 1.88
C GLU A 151 9.71 -1.17 0.67
N PRO A 152 10.66 -0.50 -0.01
CA PRO A 152 11.37 -1.08 -1.15
C PRO A 152 12.02 -2.43 -0.78
N GLY A 153 11.53 -3.52 -1.40
CA GLY A 153 11.99 -4.88 -1.13
C GLY A 153 11.41 -5.55 0.12
N ILE A 154 10.45 -4.90 0.80
CA ILE A 154 9.76 -5.42 1.98
C ILE A 154 8.26 -5.62 1.69
N LEU A 155 7.84 -6.88 1.68
CA LEU A 155 6.48 -7.30 1.38
C LEU A 155 5.75 -7.72 2.66
N ALA A 156 4.49 -7.31 2.78
CA ALA A 156 3.53 -7.76 3.78
C ALA A 156 2.46 -8.64 3.11
N PHE A 157 2.33 -9.87 3.57
CA PHE A 157 1.37 -10.86 3.12
C PHE A 157 0.27 -11.01 4.17
N TYR A 158 -0.99 -11.04 3.75
CA TYR A 158 -2.15 -11.23 4.62
C TYR A 158 -2.75 -12.60 4.34
N ILE A 159 -2.66 -13.50 5.30
CA ILE A 159 -2.96 -14.92 5.13
C ILE A 159 -4.04 -15.29 6.12
N ARG A 160 -5.18 -15.75 5.63
CA ARG A 160 -6.28 -16.25 6.45
C ARG A 160 -6.07 -17.73 6.75
N LYS A 161 -6.26 -18.11 8.02
CA LYS A 161 -6.29 -19.52 8.43
C LYS A 161 -7.34 -20.29 7.65
#